data_AF-G9K748-F1
#
_entry.id   AF-G9K748-F1
#
_cell.length_a   1.000
_cell.length_b   1.000
_cell.length_c   1.000
_cell.angle_alpha   90.00
_cell.angle_beta   90.00
_cell.angle_gamma   90.00
#
_symmetry.space_group_name_H-M   'P 1'
#
loop_
_entity.id
_entity.type
_entity.pdbx_description
1 polymer ?
#
loop_
_entity_poly.entity_id
_entity_poly.type
_entity_poly.pdbx_seq_one_letter_code
_entity_poly.pdbx_strand_id
1 'polypeptide(L)'
;IEVWGHRCAGNGSSIWEVDSLHAKTRTLHDRWNEVTRRIEMWISILELNELGEYASVELHQAKDVNTGGIFQLRQGHSRRVQVTV
;
A
#
# COMPACT_ATOMS: atom_id res chain seq x y z
N ILE A 1 -15.20 0.96 -11.57
CA ILE A 1 -14.69 -0.21 -10.82
C ILE A 1 -15.90 -1.07 -10.50
N GLU A 2 -16.06 -2.20 -11.17
CA GLU A 2 -17.06 -3.19 -10.78
C GLU A 2 -16.44 -4.15 -9.78
N VAL A 3 -17.17 -4.42 -8.69
CA VAL A 3 -16.83 -5.47 -7.73
C VAL A 3 -17.93 -6.52 -7.81
N TRP A 4 -17.53 -7.75 -8.13
CA TRP A 4 -18.45 -8.89 -8.22
C TRP A 4 -18.29 -9.79 -6.98
N GLY A 5 -19.39 -9.99 -6.25
CA GLY A 5 -19.49 -11.00 -5.20
C GLY A 5 -20.39 -10.61 -4.03
N HIS A 6 -21.70 -10.85 -4.16
CA HIS A 6 -22.56 -11.13 -3.01
C HIS A 6 -23.54 -12.24 -3.42
N ARG A 7 -23.27 -13.47 -3.01
CA ARG A 7 -24.27 -14.55 -3.01
C ARG A 7 -24.31 -15.13 -1.61
N CYS A 8 -25.11 -14.51 -0.75
CA CYS A 8 -25.46 -15.09 0.53
C CYS A 8 -26.52 -16.17 0.29
N ALA A 9 -26.18 -17.43 0.54
CA ALA A 9 -27.14 -18.51 0.72
C ALA A 9 -26.78 -19.23 2.02
N GLY A 10 -27.71 -19.26 2.98
CA GLY A 10 -27.60 -20.17 4.13
C GLY A 10 -27.97 -19.56 5.48
N ASN A 11 -29.08 -20.04 6.04
CA ASN A 11 -29.51 -19.88 7.41
C ASN A 11 -28.53 -20.57 8.37
N GLY A 12 -27.78 -19.79 9.14
CA GLY A 12 -26.92 -20.22 10.23
C GLY A 12 -26.27 -18.99 10.83
N SER A 13 -26.27 -18.85 12.16
CA SER A 13 -25.50 -17.80 12.83
C SER A 13 -24.07 -17.92 12.35
N SER A 14 -23.69 -16.96 11.53
CA SER A 14 -22.46 -17.03 10.76
C SER A 14 -21.32 -16.70 11.73
N ILE A 15 -20.18 -17.39 11.65
CA ILE A 15 -19.00 -17.12 12.50
C ILE A 15 -18.65 -15.61 12.52
N TRP A 16 -18.99 -14.91 11.44
CA TRP A 16 -18.93 -13.46 11.27
C TRP A 16 -19.76 -12.64 12.27
N GLU A 17 -20.84 -13.16 12.85
CA GLU A 17 -21.64 -12.47 13.88
C GLU A 17 -20.86 -12.35 15.19
N VAL A 18 -20.10 -13.38 15.57
CA VAL A 18 -19.24 -13.37 16.77
C VAL A 18 -18.04 -12.44 16.56
N ASP A 19 -17.41 -12.49 15.38
CA ASP A 19 -16.33 -11.56 15.02
C ASP A 19 -16.84 -10.11 14.90
N SER A 20 -18.07 -9.92 14.42
CA SER A 20 -18.73 -8.60 14.37
C SER A 20 -19.07 -8.08 15.77
N LEU A 21 -19.38 -8.95 16.72
CA LEU A 21 -19.63 -8.59 18.12
C LEU A 21 -18.31 -8.23 18.84
N HIS A 22 -17.24 -9.00 18.63
CA HIS A 22 -15.90 -8.67 19.14
C HIS A 22 -15.31 -7.40 18.49
N ALA A 23 -15.64 -7.14 17.21
CA ALA A 23 -15.25 -5.93 16.51
C ALA A 23 -15.91 -4.65 17.05
N LYS A 24 -17.05 -4.75 17.77
CA LYS A 24 -17.74 -3.60 18.38
C LYS A 24 -17.01 -3.01 19.58
N THR A 25 -15.99 -3.68 20.11
CA THR A 25 -15.23 -3.22 21.29
C THR A 25 -13.96 -2.44 20.92
N ARG A 26 -13.57 -2.41 19.64
CA ARG A 26 -12.38 -1.69 19.16
C ARG A 26 -12.80 -0.53 18.27
N THR A 27 -12.20 0.64 18.47
CA THR A 27 -12.54 1.81 17.64
C THR A 27 -12.09 1.56 16.20
N LEU A 28 -12.77 2.17 15.21
CA LEU A 28 -12.30 2.16 13.82
C LEU A 28 -10.86 2.69 13.70
N HIS A 29 -10.47 3.61 14.58
CA HIS A 29 -9.12 4.13 14.68
C HIS A 29 -8.10 3.05 15.07
N ASP A 30 -8.42 2.19 16.05
CA ASP A 30 -7.52 1.10 16.46
C ASP A 30 -7.38 0.02 15.38
N ARG A 31 -8.47 -0.30 14.68
CA ARG A 31 -8.44 -1.24 13.55
C ARG A 31 -7.66 -0.67 12.38
N TRP A 32 -7.84 0.62 12.08
CA TRP A 32 -7.07 1.33 11.06
C TRP A 32 -5.59 1.33 11.43
N ASN A 33 -5.24 1.66 12.67
CA ASN A 33 -3.85 1.62 13.14
C ASN A 33 -3.23 0.23 13.04
N GLU A 34 -3.96 -0.84 13.37
CA GLU A 34 -3.46 -2.23 13.24
C GLU A 34 -3.25 -2.65 11.77
N VAL A 35 -4.17 -2.28 10.88
CA VAL A 35 -4.04 -2.54 9.43
C VAL A 35 -2.86 -1.75 8.85
N THR A 36 -2.73 -0.48 9.22
CA THR A 36 -1.67 0.41 8.72
C THR A 36 -0.29 -0.05 9.22
N ARG A 37 -0.21 -0.53 10.46
CA ARG A 37 1.05 -1.02 11.07
C ARG A 37 1.51 -2.38 10.54
N ARG A 38 0.71 -3.05 9.71
CA ARG A 38 1.01 -4.38 9.16
C ARG A 38 1.62 -4.37 7.76
N ILE A 39 1.75 -3.20 7.12
CA ILE A 39 2.33 -3.07 5.79
C ILE A 39 3.36 -1.95 5.82
N GLU A 40 4.52 -2.23 6.41
CA GLU A 40 5.71 -1.42 6.21
C GLU A 40 6.38 -1.91 4.93
N MET A 41 6.58 -1.01 3.96
CA MET A 41 7.21 -1.35 2.69
C MET A 41 8.13 -0.21 2.27
N TRP A 42 9.30 -0.57 1.78
CA TRP A 42 10.27 0.34 1.19
C TRP A 42 10.14 0.35 -0.32
N ILE A 43 10.15 1.54 -0.91
CA ILE A 43 10.02 1.72 -2.35
C ILE A 43 11.24 2.47 -2.87
N SER A 44 11.88 1.92 -3.90
CA SER A 44 12.95 2.57 -4.66
C SER A 44 12.62 2.55 -6.14
N ILE A 45 12.97 3.63 -6.86
CA ILE A 45 12.83 3.68 -8.32
C ILE A 45 14.22 3.57 -8.93
N LEU A 46 14.37 2.64 -9.88
CA LEU A 46 15.55 2.54 -10.72
C LEU A 46 15.21 3.04 -12.13
N GLU A 47 16.04 3.91 -12.69
CA GLU A 47 15.89 4.46 -14.04
C GLU A 47 17.03 3.95 -14.93
N LEU A 48 16.69 3.54 -16.16
CA LEU A 48 17.66 3.10 -17.14
C LEU A 48 18.48 4.30 -17.62
N ASN A 49 19.79 4.29 -17.42
CA ASN A 49 20.68 5.36 -17.84
C ASN A 49 21.21 5.16 -19.28
N GLU A 50 22.02 6.11 -19.75
CA GLU A 50 22.61 6.10 -21.10
C GLU A 50 23.62 4.98 -21.33
N LEU A 51 24.09 4.33 -20.26
CA LEU A 51 24.98 3.17 -20.30
C LEU A 51 24.20 1.84 -20.35
N GLY A 52 22.86 1.89 -20.35
CA GLY A 52 22.02 0.69 -20.36
C GLY A 52 21.85 0.03 -18.99
N GLU A 53 22.16 0.74 -17.90
CA GLU A 53 22.08 0.24 -16.54
C GLU A 53 20.92 0.88 -15.76
N TYR A 54 20.25 0.10 -14.92
CA TYR A 54 19.23 0.62 -14.01
C TYR A 54 19.90 1.17 -12.75
N ALA A 55 19.87 2.49 -12.59
CA ALA A 55 20.47 3.19 -11.45
C ALA A 55 19.39 3.82 -10.54
N SER A 56 19.68 3.94 -9.24
CA SER A 56 18.73 4.52 -8.27
C SER A 56 18.47 5.99 -8.56
N VAL A 57 17.19 6.38 -8.53
CA VAL A 57 16.78 7.78 -8.61
C VAL A 57 16.92 8.42 -7.23
N GLU A 58 17.41 9.65 -7.19
CA GLU A 58 17.53 10.43 -5.96
C GLU A 58 16.15 10.82 -5.41
N LEU A 59 15.98 10.60 -4.11
CA LEU A 59 14.77 10.95 -3.37
C LEU A 59 14.98 12.27 -2.64
N HIS A 60 14.18 13.27 -3.01
CA HIS A 60 14.18 14.56 -2.31
C HIS A 60 13.09 14.56 -1.23
N GLN A 61 13.49 14.66 0.04
CA GLN A 61 12.53 14.82 1.13
C GLN A 61 11.86 16.19 1.05
N ALA A 62 10.53 16.21 0.95
CA ALA A 62 9.73 17.42 1.01
C ALA A 62 9.18 17.59 2.45
N LYS A 63 9.30 18.80 3.00
CA LYS A 63 8.89 19.09 4.38
C LYS A 63 7.37 19.02 4.61
N ASP A 64 6.59 19.16 3.53
CA ASP A 64 5.14 19.31 3.60
C ASP A 64 4.39 18.15 2.91
N VAL A 65 4.98 16.96 2.85
CA VAL A 65 4.32 15.77 2.29
C VAL A 65 4.27 14.64 3.32
N ASN A 66 3.13 13.93 3.37
CA ASN A 66 2.95 12.75 4.21
C ASN A 66 3.56 11.47 3.57
N THR A 67 4.65 11.62 2.79
CA THR A 67 5.31 10.54 2.06
C THR A 67 6.82 10.54 2.34
N GLY A 68 7.54 9.52 1.85
CA GLY A 68 9.00 9.44 1.99
C GLY A 68 9.78 10.52 1.21
N GLY A 69 9.13 11.25 0.30
CA GLY A 69 9.75 12.28 -0.54
C GLY A 69 9.25 12.28 -1.99
N ILE A 70 10.01 12.92 -2.88
CA ILE A 70 9.73 13.10 -4.31
C ILE A 70 10.90 12.54 -5.12
N PHE A 71 10.62 11.65 -6.07
CA PHE A 71 11.59 11.19 -7.08
C PHE A 71 11.55 12.11 -8.30
N GLN A 72 12.72 12.53 -8.79
CA GLN A 72 12.85 13.33 -10.01
C GLN A 72 13.20 12.40 -11.19
N LEU A 73 12.28 12.23 -12.14
CA LEU A 73 12.40 11.26 -13.24
C LEU A 73 12.70 11.94 -14.56
N ARG A 74 13.57 11.35 -15.39
CA ARG A 74 13.92 11.90 -16.71
C ARG A 74 12.93 11.41 -17.76
N GLN A 75 12.28 12.31 -18.49
CA GLN A 75 11.33 11.94 -19.55
C GLN A 75 11.93 10.94 -20.55
N GLY A 76 11.13 10.00 -21.03
CA GLY A 76 11.55 9.04 -22.06
C GLY A 76 12.42 7.86 -21.59
N HIS A 77 12.76 7.79 -20.29
CA HIS A 77 13.59 6.70 -19.75
C HIS A 77 12.72 5.56 -19.17
N SER A 78 13.18 4.32 -19.32
CA SER A 78 12.55 3.13 -18.74
C SER A 78 12.82 3.05 -17.25
N ARG A 79 11.86 2.53 -16.46
CA ARG A 79 11.94 2.53 -14.99
C ARG A 79 11.48 1.20 -14.41
N ARG A 80 12.03 0.86 -13.25
CA ARG A 80 11.62 -0.27 -12.42
C ARG A 80 11.30 0.25 -11.02
N VAL A 81 10.20 -0.23 -10.45
CA VAL A 81 9.85 0.01 -9.05
C VAL A 81 10.29 -1.22 -8.27
N GLN A 82 11.20 -1.01 -7.32
CA GLN A 82 11.62 -2.04 -6.37
C GLN A 82 10.86 -1.84 -5.08
N VAL A 83 10.24 -2.91 -4.59
CA VAL A 83 9.49 -2.91 -3.33
C VAL A 83 10.12 -3.97 -2.42
N THR A 84 10.42 -3.59 -1.18
CA THR A 84 10.92 -4.48 -0.14
C THR A 84 9.97 -4.43 1.05
N VAL A 85 9.66 -5.59 1.64
CA VAL A 85 8.83 -5.73 2.85
C VAL A 85 9.71 -5.93 4.06
#